data_AF-A0A6A4Y682-F1
#
_entry.id   AF-A0A6A4Y682-F1
#
_cell.length_a   1.000
_cell.length_b   1.000
_cell.length_c   1.000
_cell.angle_alpha   90.00
_cell.angle_beta   90.00
_cell.angle_gamma   90.00
#
_symmetry.space_group_name_H-M   'P 1'
#
loop_
_entity.id
_entity.type
_entity.pdbx_description
1 polymer ?
#
loop_
_entity_poly.entity_id
_entity_poly.type
_entity_poly.pdbx_seq_one_letter_code
_entity_poly.pdbx_strand_id
1 'polypeptide(L)'
;MVEVTLNCLVVGEGNPFPVVIDAEKTVGILKKMIKDENKNTVTFDAKELELYRVDGLAQDEDEQFVYKGTTIDMTTCSLDFFGEDKAKMPPLSLISERFNAAEMNTRWKIHVLVVRPEGAVSDHTLQAQYVEFQRAGDRLISRFESKMEALTSNLLHKSDKSYTDGALGQLECARLKKRELIIDVAPIHDEEAFWSPIIQQQADAITNEAVFDAFITPFFNLALADCDMVFINSER
;
A
#
# COMPACT_ATOMS: atom_id res chain seq x y z
N MET A 1 -36.57 14.90 40.51
CA MET A 1 -35.81 14.47 39.33
C MET A 1 -34.45 14.06 39.84
N VAL A 2 -34.06 12.80 39.66
CA VAL A 2 -32.76 12.30 40.12
C VAL A 2 -31.86 12.30 38.90
N GLU A 3 -31.03 13.34 38.78
CA GLU A 3 -30.03 13.41 37.71
C GLU A 3 -28.84 12.53 38.07
N VAL A 4 -28.38 11.78 37.08
CA VAL A 4 -27.27 10.84 37.20
C VAL A 4 -26.27 11.11 36.09
N THR A 5 -24.98 11.02 36.42
CA THR A 5 -23.91 11.13 35.44
C THR A 5 -23.40 9.74 35.11
N LEU A 6 -23.53 9.36 33.84
CA LEU A 6 -23.04 8.09 33.31
C LEU A 6 -21.79 8.34 32.48
N ASN A 7 -20.68 7.70 32.85
CA ASN A 7 -19.50 7.68 31.99
C ASN A 7 -19.67 6.62 30.91
N CYS A 8 -19.74 7.05 29.66
CA CYS A 8 -19.90 6.22 28.49
C CYS A 8 -18.57 6.06 27.77
N LEU A 9 -18.33 4.88 27.21
CA LEU A 9 -17.12 4.56 26.46
C LEU A 9 -17.48 3.76 25.22
N VAL A 10 -16.99 4.18 24.06
CA VAL A 10 -17.19 3.44 22.81
C VAL A 10 -16.18 2.29 22.77
N VAL A 11 -16.65 1.08 22.47
CA VAL A 11 -15.76 -0.09 22.36
C VAL A 11 -14.78 0.10 21.19
N GLY A 12 -13.49 -0.10 21.45
CA GLY A 12 -12.39 0.17 20.52
C GLY A 12 -11.90 1.62 20.54
N GLU A 13 -12.41 2.45 21.46
CA GLU A 13 -11.94 3.82 21.67
C GLU A 13 -11.40 3.99 23.10
N GLY A 14 -10.47 4.93 23.28
CA GLY A 14 -9.78 5.15 24.54
C GLY A 14 -10.32 6.30 25.40
N ASN A 15 -11.31 7.05 24.92
CA ASN A 15 -11.77 8.28 25.59
C ASN A 15 -13.20 8.13 26.11
N PRO A 16 -13.40 8.06 27.44
CA PRO A 16 -14.73 8.07 28.01
C PRO A 16 -15.29 9.49 28.03
N PHE A 17 -16.61 9.62 27.96
CA PHE A 17 -17.30 10.90 28.03
C PHE A 17 -18.51 10.81 28.97
N PRO A 18 -18.77 11.84 29.78
CA PRO A 18 -19.90 11.85 30.69
C PRO A 18 -21.20 12.23 29.94
N VAL A 19 -22.30 11.58 30.32
CA VAL A 19 -23.66 11.95 29.91
C VAL A 19 -24.52 12.13 31.15
N VAL A 20 -25.08 13.33 31.31
CA VAL A 20 -26.02 13.64 32.40
C VAL A 20 -27.43 13.31 31.93
N ILE A 21 -28.15 12.48 32.66
CA ILE A 21 -29.51 12.05 32.31
C ILE A 21 -30.36 11.90 33.58
N ASP A 22 -31.67 12.10 33.47
CA ASP A 22 -32.63 11.80 34.54
C ASP A 22 -32.83 10.28 34.64
N ALA A 23 -32.73 9.72 35.85
CA ALA A 23 -32.83 8.29 36.11
C ALA A 23 -34.19 7.67 35.68
N GLU A 24 -35.24 8.49 35.60
CA GLU A 24 -36.57 8.07 35.11
C GLU A 24 -36.69 8.11 33.58
N LYS A 25 -35.62 8.45 32.86
CA LYS A 25 -35.58 8.37 31.40
C LYS A 25 -35.23 6.95 30.96
N THR A 26 -35.59 6.64 29.72
CA THR A 26 -35.31 5.33 29.12
C THR A 26 -33.91 5.26 28.52
N VAL A 27 -33.40 4.05 28.37
CA VAL A 27 -32.16 3.76 27.64
C VAL A 27 -32.24 4.27 26.19
N GLY A 28 -33.42 4.27 25.57
CA GLY A 28 -33.62 4.84 24.23
C GLY A 28 -33.35 6.35 24.17
N ILE A 29 -33.63 7.08 25.25
CA ILE A 29 -33.26 8.50 25.37
C ILE A 29 -31.75 8.63 25.57
N LEU A 30 -31.14 7.79 26.40
CA LEU A 30 -29.69 7.75 26.58
C LEU A 30 -28.94 7.54 25.26
N LYS A 31 -29.41 6.63 24.39
CA LYS A 31 -28.83 6.42 23.06
C LYS A 31 -28.82 7.70 22.20
N LYS A 32 -29.88 8.51 22.29
CA LYS A 32 -29.94 9.80 21.56
C LYS A 32 -28.94 10.80 22.13
N MET A 33 -28.88 10.91 23.46
CA MET A 33 -27.94 11.82 24.14
C MET A 33 -26.48 11.45 23.84
N ILE A 34 -26.14 10.15 23.86
CA ILE A 34 -24.81 9.65 23.48
C ILE A 34 -24.45 10.07 22.06
N LYS A 35 -25.38 9.92 21.11
CA LYS A 35 -25.16 10.36 19.73
C LYS A 35 -24.97 11.87 19.67
N ASP A 36 -25.77 12.63 20.40
CA ASP A 36 -25.73 14.09 20.37
C ASP A 36 -24.43 14.67 20.97
N GLU A 37 -23.89 14.03 22.00
CA GLU A 37 -22.63 14.42 22.63
C GLU A 37 -21.41 14.01 21.79
N ASN A 38 -21.52 12.91 21.03
CA ASN A 38 -20.41 12.33 20.28
C ASN A 38 -20.70 12.22 18.77
N LYS A 39 -21.31 13.27 18.19
CA LYS A 39 -21.76 13.32 16.77
C LYS A 39 -20.66 13.03 15.75
N ASN A 40 -19.42 13.39 16.06
CA ASN A 40 -18.29 13.20 15.15
C ASN A 40 -17.85 11.73 15.07
N THR A 41 -18.06 10.97 16.15
CA THR A 41 -17.55 9.60 16.29
C THR A 41 -18.68 8.56 16.12
N VAL A 42 -19.92 8.96 16.41
CA VAL A 42 -21.12 8.14 16.30
C VAL A 42 -21.97 8.61 15.11
N THR A 43 -21.62 8.14 13.92
CA THR A 43 -22.31 8.49 12.66
C THR A 43 -23.63 7.73 12.43
N PHE A 44 -23.82 6.62 13.13
CA PHE A 44 -24.99 5.74 13.01
C PHE A 44 -26.26 6.33 13.62
N ASP A 45 -27.41 5.77 13.25
CA ASP A 45 -28.65 6.11 13.93
C ASP A 45 -28.62 5.67 15.39
N ALA A 46 -29.08 6.53 16.30
CA ALA A 46 -29.09 6.23 17.74
C ALA A 46 -29.83 4.92 18.06
N LYS A 47 -30.81 4.52 17.23
CA LYS A 47 -31.55 3.25 17.38
C LYS A 47 -30.67 2.01 17.20
N GLU A 48 -29.61 2.12 16.41
CA GLU A 48 -28.71 1.03 16.01
C GLU A 48 -27.58 0.79 17.02
N LEU A 49 -27.32 1.75 17.91
CA LEU A 49 -26.33 1.59 18.97
C LEU A 49 -26.77 0.49 19.93
N GLU A 50 -25.85 -0.37 20.33
CA GLU A 50 -26.08 -1.28 21.45
C GLU A 50 -25.38 -0.76 22.70
N LEU A 51 -26.10 -0.75 23.81
CA LEU A 51 -25.58 -0.29 25.10
C LEU A 51 -25.46 -1.46 26.05
N TYR A 52 -24.33 -1.54 26.75
CA TYR A 52 -24.06 -2.56 27.76
C TYR A 52 -23.63 -1.89 29.05
N ARG A 53 -24.22 -2.30 30.16
CA ARG A 53 -23.64 -2.06 31.48
C ARG A 53 -22.47 -3.01 31.67
N VAL A 54 -21.39 -2.53 32.27
CA VAL A 54 -20.23 -3.34 32.65
C VAL A 54 -19.90 -3.14 34.12
N ASP A 55 -19.64 -4.23 34.84
CA ASP A 55 -19.27 -4.19 36.24
C ASP A 55 -17.75 -4.34 36.40
N GLY A 56 -17.14 -3.53 37.28
CA GLY A 56 -15.72 -3.61 37.61
C GLY A 56 -14.76 -2.95 36.61
N LEU A 57 -15.28 -2.17 35.64
CA LEU A 57 -14.48 -1.33 34.74
C LEU A 57 -14.38 0.10 35.27
N ALA A 58 -13.15 0.59 35.40
CA ALA A 58 -12.86 1.96 35.82
C ALA A 58 -11.64 2.50 35.06
N GLN A 59 -11.41 3.80 35.19
CA GLN A 59 -10.18 4.47 34.84
C GLN A 59 -9.42 4.77 36.14
N ASP A 60 -8.09 4.75 36.13
CA ASP A 60 -7.29 5.20 37.27
C ASP A 60 -6.85 6.66 37.11
N GLU A 61 -6.06 7.16 38.07
CA GLU A 61 -5.54 8.54 38.05
C GLU A 61 -4.54 8.79 36.91
N ASP A 62 -3.94 7.73 36.36
CA ASP A 62 -3.01 7.78 35.23
C ASP A 62 -3.74 7.62 33.88
N GLU A 63 -5.07 7.78 33.88
CA GLU A 63 -5.95 7.64 32.71
C GLU A 63 -5.97 6.23 32.10
N GLN A 64 -5.43 5.22 32.78
CA GLN A 64 -5.43 3.84 32.30
C GLN A 64 -6.74 3.14 32.66
N PHE A 65 -7.21 2.27 31.76
CA PHE A 65 -8.39 1.45 32.03
C PHE A 65 -8.01 0.26 32.90
N VAL A 66 -8.73 0.10 34.01
CA VAL A 66 -8.56 -1.00 34.94
C VAL A 66 -9.85 -1.81 35.00
N TYR A 67 -9.73 -3.10 34.71
CA TYR A 67 -10.82 -4.06 34.80
C TYR A 67 -10.52 -5.09 35.89
N LYS A 68 -11.33 -5.10 36.95
CA LYS A 68 -11.17 -5.99 38.12
C LYS A 68 -9.74 -6.01 38.68
N GLY A 69 -9.07 -4.84 38.68
CA GLY A 69 -7.71 -4.68 39.19
C GLY A 69 -6.59 -4.96 38.17
N THR A 70 -6.92 -5.26 36.91
CA THR A 70 -5.93 -5.45 35.83
C THR A 70 -6.02 -4.30 34.84
N THR A 71 -4.88 -3.70 34.48
CA THR A 71 -4.80 -2.71 33.40
C THR A 71 -5.13 -3.36 32.06
N ILE A 72 -6.01 -2.73 31.27
CA ILE A 72 -6.41 -3.16 29.94
C ILE A 72 -6.25 -2.02 28.93
N ASP A 73 -6.02 -2.38 27.67
CA ASP A 73 -6.02 -1.43 26.56
C ASP A 73 -7.38 -1.47 25.84
N MET A 74 -8.19 -0.44 26.07
CA MET A 74 -9.55 -0.41 25.55
C MET A 74 -9.62 -0.21 24.03
N THR A 75 -8.54 0.22 23.39
CA THR A 75 -8.47 0.37 21.93
C THR A 75 -8.40 -0.98 21.22
N THR A 76 -7.91 -2.01 21.91
CA THR A 76 -7.78 -3.38 21.38
C THR A 76 -8.81 -4.35 21.98
N CYS A 77 -9.51 -3.96 23.04
CA CYS A 77 -10.56 -4.78 23.67
C CYS A 77 -11.84 -4.87 22.83
N SER A 78 -12.37 -6.08 22.68
CA SER A 78 -13.71 -6.33 22.13
C SER A 78 -14.75 -6.42 23.25
N LEU A 79 -16.03 -6.31 22.90
CA LEU A 79 -17.14 -6.48 23.85
C LEU A 79 -17.13 -7.87 24.53
N ASP A 80 -16.69 -8.90 23.81
CA ASP A 80 -16.66 -10.27 24.32
C ASP A 80 -15.68 -10.46 25.47
N PHE A 81 -14.65 -9.62 25.56
CA PHE A 81 -13.68 -9.60 26.66
C PHE A 81 -14.34 -9.57 28.04
N PHE A 82 -15.46 -8.85 28.18
CA PHE A 82 -16.17 -8.70 29.46
C PHE A 82 -17.05 -9.90 29.84
N GLY A 83 -17.14 -10.94 29.01
CA GLY A 83 -17.80 -12.20 29.37
C GLY A 83 -19.20 -12.01 29.95
N GLU A 84 -19.41 -12.51 31.17
CA GLU A 84 -20.66 -12.44 31.93
C GLU A 84 -20.83 -11.14 32.74
N ASP A 85 -19.77 -10.33 32.86
CA ASP A 85 -19.78 -9.08 33.62
C ASP A 85 -20.39 -7.89 32.84
N LYS A 86 -20.88 -8.17 31.63
CA LYS A 86 -21.64 -7.23 30.81
C LYS A 86 -23.12 -7.61 30.77
N ALA A 87 -23.99 -6.62 30.85
CA ALA A 87 -25.43 -6.78 30.71
C ALA A 87 -25.97 -5.84 29.62
N LYS A 88 -26.59 -6.42 28.59
CA LYS A 88 -27.24 -5.64 27.52
C LYS A 88 -28.37 -4.79 28.11
N MET A 89 -28.44 -3.53 27.69
CA MET A 89 -29.45 -2.58 28.13
C MET A 89 -30.55 -2.44 27.07
N PRO A 90 -31.78 -2.95 27.32
CA PRO A 90 -32.89 -2.81 26.40
C PRO A 90 -33.34 -1.35 26.28
N PRO A 91 -33.74 -0.86 25.08
CA PRO A 91 -34.11 0.55 24.87
C PRO A 91 -35.27 1.06 25.73
N LEU A 92 -36.18 0.17 26.15
CA LEU A 92 -37.36 0.52 26.93
C LEU A 92 -37.12 0.50 28.44
N SER A 93 -36.00 -0.06 28.91
CA SER A 93 -35.65 -0.03 30.34
C SER A 93 -35.43 1.39 30.81
N LEU A 94 -35.75 1.64 32.07
CA LEU A 94 -35.38 2.89 32.75
C LEU A 94 -33.91 2.84 33.17
N ILE A 95 -33.30 4.01 33.29
CA ILE A 95 -31.92 4.12 33.79
C ILE A 95 -31.84 3.66 35.25
N SER A 96 -32.85 3.98 36.06
CA SER A 96 -33.00 3.53 37.45
C SER A 96 -33.10 2.00 37.62
N GLU A 97 -33.58 1.27 36.61
CA GLU A 97 -33.59 -0.21 36.62
C GLU A 97 -32.19 -0.80 36.39
N ARG A 98 -31.30 -0.04 35.75
CA ARG A 98 -29.98 -0.53 35.32
C ARG A 98 -28.87 -0.11 36.25
N PHE A 99 -29.08 0.91 37.05
CA PHE A 99 -28.05 1.45 37.93
C PHE A 99 -28.66 1.96 39.23
N ASN A 100 -27.96 1.69 40.34
CA ASN A 100 -28.34 2.23 41.63
C ASN A 100 -27.69 3.61 41.83
N ALA A 101 -28.40 4.53 42.51
CA ALA A 101 -27.89 5.88 42.79
C ALA A 101 -26.56 5.91 43.57
N ALA A 102 -26.20 4.83 44.27
CA ALA A 102 -24.92 4.66 44.96
C ALA A 102 -23.77 4.18 44.04
N GLU A 103 -24.09 3.51 42.93
CA GLU A 103 -23.10 3.10 41.92
C GLU A 103 -22.77 4.25 40.97
N MET A 104 -23.75 5.12 40.76
CA MET A 104 -23.69 6.34 39.95
C MET A 104 -23.01 7.42 40.79
N ASN A 105 -22.03 8.12 40.22
CA ASN A 105 -21.15 9.08 40.91
C ASN A 105 -19.92 8.47 41.60
N THR A 106 -19.61 7.20 41.37
CA THR A 106 -18.28 6.68 41.70
C THR A 106 -17.27 7.27 40.72
N ARG A 107 -16.30 8.02 41.27
CA ARG A 107 -15.27 8.69 40.48
C ARG A 107 -14.54 7.63 39.63
N TRP A 108 -14.33 7.96 38.36
CA TRP A 108 -13.58 7.14 37.40
C TRP A 108 -14.24 5.82 36.95
N LYS A 109 -15.42 5.45 37.45
CA LYS A 109 -16.11 4.25 36.97
C LYS A 109 -16.62 4.43 35.54
N ILE A 110 -16.40 3.44 34.67
CA ILE A 110 -17.05 3.37 33.36
C ILE A 110 -18.37 2.63 33.53
N HIS A 111 -19.47 3.29 33.18
CA HIS A 111 -20.81 2.78 33.46
C HIS A 111 -21.41 2.05 32.25
N VAL A 112 -21.17 2.59 31.05
CA VAL A 112 -21.82 2.14 29.81
C VAL A 112 -20.77 1.93 28.73
N LEU A 113 -20.77 0.74 28.14
CA LEU A 113 -20.11 0.46 26.88
C LEU A 113 -21.07 0.68 25.72
N VAL A 114 -20.62 1.45 24.74
CA VAL A 114 -21.34 1.77 23.51
C VAL A 114 -20.74 0.93 22.39
N VAL A 115 -21.57 0.07 21.79
CA VAL A 115 -21.15 -0.85 20.74
C VAL A 115 -21.77 -0.40 19.42
N ARG A 116 -20.93 -0.29 18.41
CA ARG A 116 -21.35 -0.02 17.03
C ARG A 116 -21.91 -1.31 16.40
N PRO A 117 -22.96 -1.23 15.56
CA PRO A 117 -23.47 -2.41 14.86
C PRO A 117 -22.39 -3.07 14.01
N GLU A 118 -22.34 -4.41 14.07
CA GLU A 118 -21.35 -5.23 13.40
C GLU A 118 -21.57 -5.18 11.87
N GLY A 119 -20.53 -4.75 11.14
CA GLY A 119 -20.61 -4.32 9.73
C GLY A 119 -20.03 -2.91 9.50
N ALA A 120 -19.75 -2.18 10.58
CA ALA A 120 -19.07 -0.89 10.54
C ALA A 120 -17.59 -1.03 10.93
N VAL A 121 -16.71 -1.07 9.94
CA VAL A 121 -15.31 -0.75 10.20
C VAL A 121 -15.25 0.73 10.58
N SER A 122 -14.57 1.06 11.68
CA SER A 122 -14.41 2.44 12.14
C SER A 122 -13.85 3.32 11.02
N ASP A 123 -14.65 4.28 10.57
CA ASP A 123 -14.32 5.21 9.48
C ASP A 123 -13.02 5.96 9.76
N HIS A 124 -12.69 6.25 11.03
CA HIS A 124 -11.44 6.94 11.40
C HIS A 124 -10.16 6.09 11.26
N THR A 125 -10.22 4.79 11.53
CA THR A 125 -9.05 3.90 11.35
C THR A 125 -8.86 3.56 9.88
N LEU A 126 -9.94 3.36 9.13
CA LEU A 126 -9.86 3.19 7.68
C LEU A 126 -9.41 4.46 7.00
N GLN A 127 -9.96 5.64 7.32
CA GLN A 127 -9.52 6.90 6.71
C GLN A 127 -8.03 7.15 6.99
N ALA A 128 -7.57 6.94 8.22
CA ALA A 128 -6.14 7.10 8.55
C ALA A 128 -5.27 6.08 7.81
N GLN A 129 -5.66 4.81 7.75
CA GLN A 129 -4.93 3.77 7.00
C GLN A 129 -4.97 4.01 5.49
N TYR A 130 -6.10 4.48 4.95
CA TYR A 130 -6.29 4.78 3.53
C TYR A 130 -5.50 6.02 3.14
N VAL A 131 -5.49 7.05 3.99
CA VAL A 131 -4.66 8.25 3.82
C VAL A 131 -3.18 7.91 3.93
N GLU A 132 -2.76 7.04 4.85
CA GLU A 132 -1.36 6.61 4.93
C GLU A 132 -0.96 5.73 3.73
N PHE A 133 -1.87 4.87 3.24
CA PHE A 133 -1.65 4.07 2.05
C PHE A 133 -1.57 4.96 0.79
N GLN A 134 -2.46 5.95 0.65
CA GLN A 134 -2.42 6.95 -0.41
C GLN A 134 -1.12 7.77 -0.36
N ARG A 135 -0.76 8.29 0.83
CA ARG A 135 0.53 8.99 1.03
C ARG A 135 1.72 8.08 0.71
N ALA A 136 1.66 6.80 1.05
CA ALA A 136 2.71 5.84 0.70
C ALA A 136 2.81 5.62 -0.82
N GLY A 137 1.66 5.52 -1.49
CA GLY A 137 1.54 5.48 -2.96
C GLY A 137 2.11 6.73 -3.61
N ASP A 138 1.68 7.92 -3.17
CA ASP A 138 2.13 9.21 -3.68
C ASP A 138 3.65 9.40 -3.48
N ARG A 139 4.19 8.97 -2.33
CA ARG A 139 5.64 8.96 -2.08
C ARG A 139 6.39 7.97 -2.98
N LEU A 140 5.76 6.88 -3.40
CA LEU A 140 6.35 5.93 -4.32
C LEU A 140 6.35 6.51 -5.75
N ILE A 141 5.23 7.07 -6.18
CA ILE A 141 5.06 7.75 -7.48
C ILE A 141 6.03 8.92 -7.58
N SER A 142 6.07 9.81 -6.59
CA SER A 142 7.00 10.96 -6.57
C SER A 142 8.46 10.53 -6.64
N ARG A 143 8.83 9.40 -5.99
CA ARG A 143 10.19 8.85 -6.10
C ARG A 143 10.47 8.27 -7.48
N PHE A 144 9.47 7.65 -8.11
CA PHE A 144 9.60 7.14 -9.47
C PHE A 144 9.71 8.28 -10.47
N GLU A 145 8.88 9.31 -10.36
CA GLU A 145 8.94 10.54 -11.17
C GLU A 145 10.29 11.24 -11.00
N SER A 146 10.77 11.44 -9.78
CA SER A 146 12.09 12.04 -9.54
C SER A 146 13.25 11.22 -10.12
N LYS A 147 13.18 9.87 -10.04
CA LYS A 147 14.17 9.00 -10.68
C LYS A 147 14.08 9.06 -12.21
N MET A 148 12.87 9.12 -12.76
CA MET A 148 12.65 9.26 -14.19
C MET A 148 13.15 10.61 -14.70
N GLU A 149 12.91 11.70 -13.96
CA GLU A 149 13.40 13.04 -14.25
C GLU A 149 14.93 13.12 -14.15
N ALA A 150 15.53 12.47 -13.15
CA ALA A 150 16.98 12.36 -13.05
C ALA A 150 17.57 11.55 -14.22
N LEU A 151 16.93 10.45 -14.64
CA LEU A 151 17.35 9.67 -15.80
C LEU A 151 17.19 10.46 -17.10
N THR A 152 16.07 11.15 -17.29
CA THR A 152 15.84 11.98 -18.48
C THR A 152 16.76 13.19 -18.53
N SER A 153 17.08 13.82 -17.40
CA SER A 153 18.10 14.88 -17.33
C SER A 153 19.50 14.36 -17.67
N ASN A 154 19.88 13.18 -17.15
CA ASN A 154 21.14 12.53 -17.51
C ASN A 154 21.20 12.10 -18.99
N LEU A 155 20.06 11.72 -19.58
CA LEU A 155 19.93 11.44 -21.01
C LEU A 155 19.96 12.73 -21.85
N LEU A 156 19.30 13.81 -21.43
CA LEU A 156 19.29 15.09 -22.15
C LEU A 156 20.65 15.79 -22.14
N HIS A 157 21.43 15.65 -21.05
CA HIS A 157 22.77 16.23 -20.97
C HIS A 157 23.86 15.37 -21.62
N LYS A 158 23.56 14.11 -21.91
CA LYS A 158 24.29 13.39 -22.93
C LYS A 158 23.64 13.73 -24.26
N SER A 159 24.15 14.80 -24.90
CA SER A 159 24.21 14.74 -26.35
C SER A 159 25.10 13.54 -26.66
N ASP A 160 24.51 12.35 -26.69
CA ASP A 160 25.17 11.19 -27.24
C ASP A 160 25.62 11.67 -28.61
N LYS A 161 26.94 11.70 -28.80
CA LYS A 161 27.47 11.95 -30.13
C LYS A 161 26.78 10.89 -30.97
N SER A 162 25.87 11.31 -31.84
CA SER A 162 25.27 10.42 -32.81
C SER A 162 26.43 9.96 -33.69
N TYR A 163 26.93 8.77 -33.40
CA TYR A 163 27.92 8.14 -34.25
C TYR A 163 27.17 7.69 -35.49
N THR A 164 27.75 7.94 -36.65
CA THR A 164 27.34 7.20 -37.85
C THR A 164 27.63 5.72 -37.61
N ASP A 165 26.91 4.82 -38.28
CA ASP A 165 27.09 3.37 -38.07
C ASP A 165 28.53 2.93 -38.30
N GLY A 166 29.23 3.56 -39.26
CA GLY A 166 30.66 3.35 -39.47
C GLY A 166 31.55 3.76 -38.27
N ALA A 167 31.22 4.88 -37.60
CA ALA A 167 31.95 5.32 -36.41
C ALA A 167 31.65 4.42 -35.18
N LEU A 168 30.42 3.92 -35.08
CA LEU A 168 30.04 2.94 -34.06
C LEU A 168 30.76 1.60 -34.27
N GLY A 169 30.82 1.12 -35.52
CA GLY A 169 31.56 -0.08 -35.90
C GLY A 169 33.04 0.01 -35.55
N GLN A 170 33.69 1.16 -35.79
CA GLN A 170 35.09 1.39 -35.41
C GLN A 170 35.30 1.35 -33.89
N LEU A 171 34.41 1.96 -33.11
CA LEU A 171 34.47 1.94 -31.65
C LEU A 171 34.35 0.51 -31.13
N GLU A 172 33.47 -0.28 -31.73
CA GLU A 172 33.21 -1.66 -31.33
C GLU A 172 34.37 -2.59 -31.71
N CYS A 173 34.96 -2.43 -32.90
CA CYS A 173 36.21 -3.11 -33.25
C CYS A 173 37.33 -2.78 -32.25
N ALA A 174 37.49 -1.51 -31.83
CA ALA A 174 38.48 -1.13 -30.84
C ALA A 174 38.21 -1.77 -29.46
N ARG A 175 36.94 -1.85 -29.06
CA ARG A 175 36.51 -2.53 -27.82
C ARG A 175 36.84 -4.02 -27.86
N LEU A 176 36.55 -4.70 -28.97
CA LEU A 176 36.81 -6.12 -29.15
C LEU A 176 38.31 -6.42 -29.17
N LYS A 177 39.13 -5.59 -29.84
CA LYS A 177 40.60 -5.66 -29.79
C LYS A 177 41.11 -5.52 -28.35
N LYS A 178 40.65 -4.52 -27.61
CA LYS A 178 41.06 -4.27 -26.22
C LYS A 178 40.74 -5.44 -25.28
N ARG A 179 39.65 -6.16 -25.56
CA ARG A 179 39.21 -7.31 -24.76
C ARG A 179 39.77 -8.64 -25.26
N GLU A 180 40.64 -8.63 -26.28
CA GLU A 180 41.22 -9.84 -26.88
C GLU A 180 40.13 -10.81 -27.39
N LEU A 181 38.98 -10.26 -27.83
CA LEU A 181 37.84 -11.03 -28.34
C LEU A 181 37.87 -11.19 -29.87
N ILE A 182 38.92 -10.70 -30.52
CA ILE A 182 39.18 -10.96 -31.94
C ILE A 182 40.24 -12.05 -31.99
N ILE A 183 39.90 -13.14 -32.66
CA ILE A 183 40.78 -14.28 -32.85
C ILE A 183 41.29 -14.22 -34.29
N ASP A 184 42.60 -14.09 -34.46
CA ASP A 184 43.23 -14.25 -35.76
C ASP A 184 43.23 -15.74 -36.13
N VAL A 185 42.43 -16.11 -37.12
CA VAL A 185 42.41 -17.49 -37.65
C VAL A 185 43.51 -17.59 -38.70
N ALA A 186 44.45 -18.52 -38.50
CA ALA A 186 45.52 -18.76 -39.47
C ALA A 186 44.92 -19.20 -40.83
N PRO A 187 45.45 -18.70 -41.96
CA PRO A 187 44.98 -19.12 -43.27
C PRO A 187 45.12 -20.64 -43.42
N ILE A 188 44.04 -21.32 -43.80
CA ILE A 188 44.11 -22.73 -44.18
C ILE A 188 44.68 -22.77 -45.60
N HIS A 189 45.89 -23.30 -45.75
CA HIS A 189 46.65 -23.19 -47.01
C HIS A 189 46.15 -24.11 -48.14
N ASP A 190 45.31 -25.10 -47.81
CA ASP A 190 44.89 -26.15 -48.73
C ASP A 190 43.37 -26.19 -48.95
N GLU A 191 42.62 -25.20 -48.45
CA GLU A 191 41.16 -25.09 -48.60
C GLU A 191 40.77 -23.83 -49.40
N GLU A 192 39.63 -23.89 -50.07
CA GLU A 192 39.07 -22.74 -50.78
C GLU A 192 38.71 -21.65 -49.76
N ALA A 193 39.25 -20.45 -49.94
CA ALA A 193 39.01 -19.35 -49.02
C ALA A 193 37.50 -19.03 -48.96
N PHE A 194 36.94 -18.98 -47.76
CA PHE A 194 35.56 -18.54 -47.53
C PHE A 194 35.27 -17.18 -48.20
N TRP A 195 36.29 -16.32 -48.27
CA TRP A 195 36.22 -15.00 -48.89
C TRP A 195 37.39 -14.78 -49.85
N SER A 196 37.13 -14.78 -51.16
CA SER A 196 38.19 -14.60 -52.15
C SER A 196 38.61 -13.13 -52.29
N PRO A 197 39.84 -12.82 -52.74
CA PRO A 197 40.27 -11.45 -53.00
C PRO A 197 39.37 -10.70 -54.00
N ILE A 198 38.78 -11.42 -54.97
CA ILE A 198 37.85 -10.86 -55.94
C ILE A 198 36.53 -10.47 -55.26
N ILE A 199 36.03 -11.31 -54.35
CA ILE A 199 34.82 -11.03 -53.57
C ILE A 199 35.06 -9.85 -52.62
N GLN A 200 36.25 -9.74 -52.00
CA GLN A 200 36.62 -8.57 -51.19
C GLN A 200 36.61 -7.27 -52.00
N GLN A 201 37.20 -7.27 -53.20
CA GLN A 201 37.18 -6.09 -54.07
C GLN A 201 35.76 -5.69 -54.48
N GLN A 202 34.87 -6.66 -54.71
CA GLN A 202 33.46 -6.39 -55.00
C GLN A 202 32.77 -5.79 -53.78
N ALA A 203 33.02 -6.31 -52.59
CA ALA A 203 32.46 -5.79 -51.33
C ALA A 203 32.93 -4.36 -51.03
N ASP A 204 34.23 -4.08 -51.18
CA ASP A 204 34.82 -2.75 -50.94
C ASP A 204 34.25 -1.68 -51.90
N ALA A 205 33.72 -2.07 -53.05
CA ALA A 205 33.10 -1.17 -54.03
C ALA A 205 31.63 -0.83 -53.71
N ILE A 206 31.01 -1.48 -52.73
CA ILE A 206 29.61 -1.26 -52.38
C ILE A 206 29.48 -0.02 -51.51
N THR A 207 28.65 0.93 -51.95
CA THR A 207 28.41 2.21 -51.27
C THR A 207 26.98 2.39 -50.79
N ASN A 208 26.11 1.39 -51.06
CA ASN A 208 24.70 1.41 -50.72
C ASN A 208 24.35 0.16 -49.91
N GLU A 209 23.66 0.37 -48.79
CA GLU A 209 23.29 -0.68 -47.82
C GLU A 209 22.39 -1.77 -48.42
N ALA A 210 21.37 -1.40 -49.20
CA ALA A 210 20.50 -2.41 -49.85
C ALA A 210 21.27 -3.30 -50.84
N VAL A 211 22.32 -2.75 -51.47
CA VAL A 211 23.22 -3.51 -52.35
C VAL A 211 24.17 -4.40 -51.53
N PHE A 212 24.63 -3.92 -50.37
CA PHE A 212 25.45 -4.70 -49.44
C PHE A 212 24.66 -5.88 -48.86
N ASP A 213 23.43 -5.64 -48.41
CA ASP A 213 22.53 -6.65 -47.89
C ASP A 213 22.25 -7.73 -48.93
N ALA A 214 21.90 -7.33 -50.16
CA ALA A 214 21.68 -8.27 -51.26
C ALA A 214 22.94 -9.09 -51.59
N PHE A 215 24.12 -8.48 -51.48
CA PHE A 215 25.40 -9.13 -51.72
C PHE A 215 25.78 -10.13 -50.62
N ILE A 216 25.53 -9.79 -49.36
CA ILE A 216 25.92 -10.59 -48.19
C ILE A 216 24.94 -11.72 -47.88
N THR A 217 23.64 -11.48 -48.11
CA THR A 217 22.56 -12.42 -47.76
C THR A 217 22.81 -13.87 -48.20
N PRO A 218 23.28 -14.17 -49.43
CA PRO A 218 23.55 -15.56 -49.85
C PRO A 218 24.64 -16.27 -49.02
N PHE A 219 25.68 -15.56 -48.59
CA PHE A 219 26.78 -16.15 -47.81
C PHE A 219 26.32 -16.58 -46.41
N PHE A 220 25.48 -15.75 -45.77
CA PHE A 220 24.96 -16.06 -44.45
C PHE A 220 23.81 -17.07 -44.50
N ASN A 221 22.95 -17.03 -45.53
CA ASN A 221 21.89 -18.03 -45.67
C ASN A 221 22.43 -19.46 -45.77
N LEU A 222 23.56 -19.65 -46.46
CA LEU A 222 24.22 -20.96 -46.55
C LEU A 222 24.73 -21.41 -45.17
N ALA A 223 25.45 -20.54 -44.46
CA ALA A 223 26.01 -20.85 -43.14
C ALA A 223 24.95 -21.03 -42.04
N LEU A 224 23.83 -20.30 -42.13
CA LEU A 224 22.73 -20.35 -41.17
C LEU A 224 21.82 -21.56 -41.40
N ALA A 225 21.66 -22.01 -42.65
CA ALA A 225 20.93 -23.24 -42.97
C ALA A 225 21.55 -24.46 -42.29
N ASP A 226 22.88 -24.53 -42.23
CA ASP A 226 23.61 -25.59 -41.51
C ASP A 226 23.36 -25.55 -39.99
N CYS A 227 22.88 -24.43 -39.47
CA CYS A 227 22.57 -24.21 -38.05
C CYS A 227 21.06 -24.19 -37.74
N ASP A 228 20.17 -24.51 -38.70
CA ASP A 228 18.71 -24.34 -38.59
C ASP A 228 18.27 -22.91 -38.20
N MET A 229 19.06 -21.91 -38.61
CA MET A 229 18.81 -20.50 -38.34
C MET A 229 18.40 -19.76 -39.64
N VAL A 230 17.64 -18.67 -39.48
CA VAL A 230 17.21 -17.82 -40.61
C VAL A 230 17.67 -16.39 -40.33
N PHE A 231 18.28 -15.76 -41.34
CA PHE A 231 18.60 -14.34 -41.29
C PHE A 231 17.30 -13.53 -41.41
N ILE A 232 16.94 -12.80 -40.36
CA ILE A 232 15.80 -11.88 -40.37
C ILE A 232 16.37 -10.47 -40.45
N ASN A 233 16.27 -9.83 -41.62
CA ASN A 233 16.53 -8.40 -41.73
C ASN A 233 15.37 -7.65 -41.03
N SER A 234 15.68 -6.93 -39.95
CA SER A 234 14.69 -6.23 -39.13
C SER A 234 14.32 -4.84 -39.65
N GLU A 235 14.94 -4.39 -40.75
CA GLU A 235 14.64 -3.07 -41.30
C GLU A 235 13.37 -3.09 -42.17
N ARG A 236 12.36 -2.37 -41.70
CA ARG A 236 11.17 -1.93 -42.43
C ARG A 236 10.95 -0.46 -42.18
#